data_AF-A0A349EHD6-F1
#
_entry.id   AF-A0A349EHD6-F1
#
_cell.length_a   1.000
_cell.length_b   1.000
_cell.length_c   1.000
_cell.angle_alpha   90.00
_cell.angle_beta   90.00
_cell.angle_gamma   90.00
#
_symmetry.space_group_name_H-M   'P 1'
#
loop_
_entity.id
_entity.type
_entity.pdbx_description
1 polymer ?
#
loop_
_entity_poly.entity_id
_entity_poly.type
_entity_poly.pdbx_seq_one_letter_code
_entity_poly.pdbx_strand_id
1 'polypeptide(L)' 'MHFFTTEGPVKEDLHYRLPPLARWDLEDILSLIDQQKYFLLHAPRQTGKTTCLLALADYLNREG' A
#
# COMPACT_ATOMS: atom_id res chain seq x y z
N MET A 1 -5.86 -22.34 -4.12
CA MET A 1 -6.67 -21.30 -4.80
C MET A 1 -6.72 -20.11 -3.87
N HIS A 2 -6.32 -18.93 -4.35
CA HIS A 2 -6.35 -17.70 -3.54
C HIS A 2 -7.73 -17.03 -3.68
N PHE A 3 -8.24 -16.44 -2.59
CA PHE A 3 -9.55 -15.79 -2.57
C PHE A 3 -9.43 -14.28 -2.36
N PHE A 4 -10.31 -13.51 -2.97
CA PHE A 4 -10.36 -12.07 -2.74
C PHE A 4 -11.03 -11.77 -1.39
N THR A 5 -10.47 -10.83 -0.63
CA THR A 5 -11.09 -10.32 0.60
C THR A 5 -11.14 -8.79 0.57
N THR A 6 -12.25 -8.25 1.09
CA THR A 6 -12.46 -6.82 1.32
C THR A 6 -12.38 -6.43 2.79
N GLU A 7 -12.13 -7.39 3.67
CA GLU A 7 -12.18 -7.25 5.13
C GLU A 7 -10.92 -7.84 5.77
N GLY A 8 -10.42 -7.16 6.80
CA GLY A 8 -9.21 -7.56 7.52
C GLY A 8 -7.91 -7.39 6.70
N PRO A 9 -6.75 -7.74 7.30
CA PRO A 9 -5.46 -7.67 6.62
C PRO A 9 -5.34 -8.74 5.52
N VAL A 10 -4.75 -8.35 4.39
CA VAL A 10 -4.46 -9.25 3.26
C VAL A 10 -3.29 -10.16 3.62
N LYS A 11 -3.51 -11.47 3.68
CA LYS A 11 -2.48 -12.49 3.89
C LYS A 11 -2.00 -13.00 2.54
N GLU A 12 -0.71 -12.85 2.26
CA GLU A 12 -0.12 -13.15 0.95
C GLU A 12 -0.32 -14.62 0.51
N ASP A 13 -0.16 -15.56 1.45
CA ASP A 13 -0.28 -17.00 1.16
C ASP A 13 -1.72 -17.47 0.92
N LEU A 14 -2.72 -16.65 1.26
CA LEU A 14 -4.13 -17.05 1.29
C LEU A 14 -5.00 -16.21 0.35
N HIS A 15 -4.67 -14.93 0.17
CA HIS A 15 -5.55 -13.97 -0.48
C HIS A 15 -5.03 -13.55 -1.85
N TYR A 16 -5.95 -13.45 -2.81
CA TYR A 16 -5.65 -12.85 -4.10
C TYR A 16 -5.38 -11.36 -3.88
N ARG A 17 -4.17 -10.91 -4.22
CA ARG A 17 -3.73 -9.53 -4.04
C ARG A 17 -3.10 -9.00 -5.31
N LEU A 18 -3.35 -7.73 -5.59
CA LEU A 18 -2.50 -6.96 -6.49
C LEU A 18 -1.29 -6.47 -5.70
N PRO A 19 -0.10 -6.34 -6.32
CA PRO A 19 1.08 -5.79 -5.65
C PRO A 19 0.76 -4.41 -5.04
N PRO A 20 0.83 -4.24 -3.71
CA PRO A 20 0.27 -3.07 -3.03
C PRO A 20 0.93 -1.75 -3.45
N LEU A 21 2.24 -1.78 -3.75
CA LEU A 21 3.01 -0.62 -4.20
C LEU A 21 2.71 -0.21 -5.65
N ALA A 22 2.14 -1.09 -6.47
CA ALA A 22 1.77 -0.79 -7.85
C ALA A 22 0.33 -0.24 -8.00
N ARG A 23 -0.39 -0.06 -6.88
CA ARG A 23 -1.81 0.37 -6.88
C ARG A 23 -1.98 1.90 -6.87
N TRP A 24 -0.87 2.61 -6.78
CA TRP A 24 -0.77 4.05 -6.67
C TRP A 24 0.57 4.50 -7.27
N ASP A 25 0.75 5.79 -7.44
CA ASP A 25 2.02 6.34 -7.90
C ASP A 25 3.03 6.34 -6.75
N LEU A 26 3.89 5.32 -6.70
CA LEU A 26 4.90 5.21 -5.67
C LEU A 26 5.97 6.29 -5.81
N GLU A 27 6.36 6.64 -7.04
CA GLU A 27 7.41 7.63 -7.30
C GLU A 27 6.98 9.00 -6.79
N ASP A 28 5.74 9.41 -7.06
CA ASP A 28 5.16 10.65 -6.52
C ASP A 28 5.14 10.65 -4.98
N ILE A 29 4.78 9.53 -4.35
CA ILE A 29 4.74 9.42 -2.89
C ILE A 29 6.14 9.53 -2.30
N LEU A 30 7.13 8.85 -2.89
CA LEU A 30 8.52 8.93 -2.45
C LEU A 30 9.05 10.36 -2.60
N SER A 31 8.68 11.06 -3.69
CA SER A 31 9.01 12.49 -3.88
C SER A 31 8.42 13.38 -2.78
N LEU A 32 7.18 13.12 -2.35
CA LEU A 32 6.55 13.84 -1.24
C LEU A 32 7.25 13.59 0.09
N ILE A 33 7.68 12.34 0.35
CA ILE A 33 8.41 11.95 1.56
C ILE A 33 9.79 12.61 1.61
N ASP A 34 10.53 12.59 0.50
CA ASP A 34 11.84 13.25 0.37
C ASP A 34 11.74 14.76 0.68
N GLN A 35 10.63 15.38 0.25
CA GLN A 35 10.31 16.78 0.55
C GLN A 35 9.72 17.00 1.95
N GLN A 36 9.65 15.98 2.81
CA GLN A 36 9.06 16.00 4.15
C GLN A 36 7.61 16.53 4.19
N LYS A 37 6.84 16.26 3.14
CA LYS A 37 5.43 16.69 3.05
C LYS A 37 4.49 15.66 3.65
N TYR A 38 3.47 16.15 4.34
CA TYR A 38 2.31 15.35 4.67
C TYR A 38 1.39 15.23 3.45
N PHE A 39 0.82 14.04 3.23
CA PHE A 39 -0.08 13.78 2.12
C PHE A 39 -1.30 12.96 2.56
N LEU A 40 -2.38 13.07 1.78
CA LEU A 40 -3.60 12.30 1.98
C LEU A 40 -3.75 11.29 0.84
N LEU A 41 -3.88 10.02 1.19
CA LEU A 41 -4.26 9.00 0.22
C LEU A 41 -5.78 9.01 -0.02
N HIS A 42 -6.22 9.71 -1.07
CA HIS A 42 -7.62 9.77 -1.45
C HIS A 42 -8.01 8.57 -2.34
N ALA A 43 -8.83 7.66 -1.80
CA ALA A 43 -9.41 6.55 -2.57
C ALA A 43 -10.72 6.06 -1.91
N PRO A 44 -11.63 5.39 -2.65
CA PRO A 44 -12.89 4.84 -2.13
C PRO A 44 -12.72 3.90 -0.91
N ARG A 45 -13.82 3.60 -0.21
CA ARG A 45 -13.78 2.65 0.91
C ARG A 45 -13.34 1.26 0.43
N GLN A 46 -12.64 0.52 1.30
CA GLN A 46 -12.16 -0.85 1.07
C GLN A 46 -11.24 -1.04 -0.16
N THR A 47 -10.60 0.03 -0.65
CA THR A 47 -9.60 -0.05 -1.73
C THR A 47 -8.19 -0.42 -1.25
N GLY A 48 -8.02 -0.87 -0.02
CA GLY A 48 -6.71 -1.31 0.49
C GLY A 48 -5.73 -0.18 0.81
N LYS A 49 -6.19 1.05 1.04
CA LYS A 49 -5.36 2.18 1.50
C LYS A 49 -4.42 1.82 2.65
N THR A 50 -4.95 1.17 3.69
CA THR A 50 -4.16 0.69 4.83
C THR A 50 -3.10 -0.32 4.41
N THR A 51 -3.44 -1.24 3.52
CA THR A 51 -2.48 -2.23 2.98
C THR A 51 -1.35 -1.55 2.20
N CYS A 52 -1.66 -0.53 1.39
CA CYS A 52 -0.66 0.24 0.65
C CYS A 52 0.29 1.01 1.60
N LEU A 53 -0.24 1.66 2.64
CA LEU A 53 0.57 2.38 3.62
C LEU A 53 1.46 1.43 4.45
N LEU A 54 0.97 0.24 4.82
CA LEU A 54 1.78 -0.77 5.50
C LEU A 54 2.91 -1.30 4.59
N ALA A 55 2.61 -1.53 3.31
CA ALA A 55 3.61 -1.94 2.33
C ALA A 55 4.66 -0.85 2.08
N LEU A 56 4.26 0.43 2.08
CA LEU A 56 5.18 1.57 1.99
C LEU A 56 6.12 1.64 3.20
N ALA A 57 5.59 1.45 4.41
CA ALA A 57 6.41 1.42 5.62
C ALA A 57 7.45 0.28 5.56
N ASP A 58 7.03 -0.93 5.16
CA ASP A 58 7.95 -2.07 4.98
C ASP A 58 9.00 -1.79 3.89
N TYR A 59 8.59 -1.20 2.76
CA TYR A 59 9.51 -0.79 1.69
C TYR A 59 10.58 0.19 2.20
N LEU A 60 10.16 1.27 2.87
CA LEU A 60 11.08 2.28 3.40
C LEU A 60 12.05 1.71 4.45
N ASN A 61 11.57 0.79 5.29
CA ASN A 61 12.41 0.14 6.30
C ASN A 61 13.44 -0.82 5.70
N ARG A 62 13.21 -1.33 4.48
CA ARG A 62 14.16 -2.23 3.78
C ARG A 62 15.19 -1.48 2.94
N GLU A 63 14.86 -0.29 2.47
CA GLU A 63 15.76 0.60 1.72
C GLU A 63 16.73 1.37 2.63
N GLY A 64 16.48 1.36 3.95
CA GLY A 64 17.38 1.88 5.00
C GLY A 64 18.35 0.86 5.58
#